data_AF-A0A699ZY06-F1
#
_entry.id   AF-A0A699ZY06-F1
#
_cell.length_a   1.000
_cell.length_b   1.000
_cell.length_c   1.000
_cell.angle_alpha   90.00
_cell.angle_beta   90.00
_cell.angle_gamma   90.00
#
_symmetry.space_group_name_H-M   'P 1'
#
loop_
_entity.id
_entity.type
_entity.pdbx_description
1 polymer ?
#
loop_
_entity_poly.entity_id
_entity_poly.type
_entity_poly.pdbx_seq_one_letter_code
_entity_poly.pdbx_strand_id
1 'polypeptide(L)'
;MDPTNTYDGWGRMQEMKMPEAKITKDVACLPGYESFWAVSRERLSYSGVTTWCRSPGYSPLAAQADCLAGGDSDLDREGRFLEALKDKMYASDMHPSLGSHAAAYSAAELDWVRCIMRDFPDAWRSKHPAATDCFTVWEERTSARAFNAGCRIDLILLSPELLPQVLACDIVTDVPPKWSDHAPVLLELSDVPLLQPHAPCALSSSRMPRFSQQRSIATMRNHRKRERKRFPSR
;
A
#
# COMPACT_ATOMS: atom_id res chain seq x y z
N MET A 1 -6.34 1.37 20.31
CA MET A 1 -7.30 1.31 19.19
C MET A 1 -8.57 0.61 19.65
N ASP A 2 -9.74 1.16 19.34
CA ASP A 2 -11.02 0.49 19.53
C ASP A 2 -11.17 -0.64 18.48
N PRO A 3 -11.25 -1.93 18.88
CA PRO A 3 -11.39 -3.04 17.95
C PRO A 3 -12.74 -3.05 17.20
N THR A 4 -13.67 -2.16 17.54
CA THR A 4 -14.95 -1.99 16.83
C THR A 4 -14.88 -0.97 15.69
N ASN A 5 -13.80 -0.18 15.59
CA ASN A 5 -13.66 0.78 14.52
C ASN A 5 -13.16 0.05 13.25
N THR A 6 -14.09 -0.37 12.41
CA THR A 6 -13.76 -0.90 11.09
C THR A 6 -13.44 0.27 10.17
N TYR A 7 -12.16 0.45 9.83
CA TYR A 7 -11.77 1.37 8.77
C TYR A 7 -12.26 0.82 7.43
N ASP A 8 -13.41 1.32 6.98
CA ASP A 8 -13.93 1.07 5.63
C ASP A 8 -13.20 2.00 4.66
N GLY A 9 -12.36 1.42 3.82
CA GLY A 9 -11.51 2.23 2.95
C GLY A 9 -10.36 1.45 2.34
N TRP A 10 -9.25 2.18 2.17
CA TRP A 10 -8.06 1.71 1.47
C TRP A 10 -6.91 1.58 2.46
N GLY A 11 -6.21 0.46 2.44
CA GLY A 11 -4.94 0.26 3.14
C GLY A 11 -3.82 0.19 2.12
N ARG A 12 -2.77 0.99 2.28
CA ARG A 12 -1.59 1.01 1.40
C ARG A 12 -0.35 0.67 2.18
N MET A 13 0.53 -0.12 1.58
CA MET A 13 1.79 -0.51 2.19
C MET A 13 2.92 -0.52 1.17
N GLN A 14 4.03 0.11 1.53
CA GLN A 14 5.26 0.16 0.78
C GLN A 14 6.33 -0.73 1.41
N GLU A 15 7.41 -0.95 0.68
CA GLU A 15 8.55 -1.76 1.14
C GLU A 15 8.13 -3.16 1.59
N MET A 16 7.18 -3.77 0.85
CA MET A 16 6.71 -5.13 1.11
C MET A 16 7.85 -6.15 1.12
N LYS A 17 8.93 -5.87 0.36
CA LYS A 17 10.16 -6.66 0.28
C LYS A 17 9.86 -8.14 0.08
N MET A 18 8.82 -8.42 -0.70
CA MET A 18 8.30 -9.76 -0.92
C MET A 18 8.26 -10.05 -2.43
N PRO A 19 8.94 -11.11 -2.90
CA PRO A 19 8.85 -11.51 -4.29
C PRO A 19 7.47 -12.10 -4.57
N GLU A 20 6.98 -11.97 -5.80
CA GLU A 20 5.66 -12.49 -6.23
C GLU A 20 5.42 -13.93 -5.76
N ALA A 21 6.41 -14.81 -5.89
CA ALA A 21 6.33 -16.21 -5.49
C ALA A 21 6.07 -16.45 -3.98
N LYS A 22 6.29 -15.46 -3.12
CA LYS A 22 6.08 -15.53 -1.67
C LYS A 22 4.75 -14.92 -1.23
N ILE A 23 4.04 -14.22 -2.10
CA ILE A 23 2.68 -13.74 -1.82
C ILE A 23 1.76 -14.95 -1.59
N THR A 24 1.22 -15.05 -0.38
CA THR A 24 0.31 -16.12 0.02
C THR A 24 -1.15 -15.71 -0.12
N LYS A 25 -2.05 -16.70 -0.11
CA LYS A 25 -3.49 -16.47 -0.26
C LYS A 25 -4.06 -15.64 0.89
N ASP A 26 -3.60 -15.85 2.12
CA ASP A 26 -4.08 -15.15 3.31
C ASP A 26 -3.73 -13.66 3.29
N VAL A 27 -2.65 -13.26 2.62
CA VAL A 27 -2.26 -11.86 2.45
C VAL A 27 -2.93 -11.23 1.22
N ALA A 28 -3.02 -11.96 0.10
CA ALA A 28 -3.60 -11.45 -1.13
C ALA A 28 -5.14 -11.45 -1.15
N CYS A 29 -5.78 -12.38 -0.45
CA CYS A 29 -7.23 -12.60 -0.47
C CYS A 29 -7.84 -12.32 0.91
N LEU A 30 -7.62 -11.12 1.45
CA LEU A 30 -8.26 -10.70 2.71
C LEU A 30 -9.79 -10.69 2.56
N PRO A 31 -10.55 -11.32 3.48
CA PRO A 31 -12.01 -11.38 3.38
C PRO A 31 -12.66 -9.99 3.27
N GLY A 32 -13.41 -9.78 2.18
CA GLY A 32 -14.09 -8.51 1.92
C GLY A 32 -13.17 -7.38 1.43
N TYR A 33 -11.97 -7.71 0.94
CA TYR A 33 -11.07 -6.76 0.31
C TYR A 33 -10.61 -7.27 -1.06
N GLU A 34 -10.48 -6.35 -2.00
CA GLU A 34 -9.68 -6.55 -3.22
C GLU A 34 -8.25 -6.07 -2.95
N SER A 35 -7.26 -6.78 -3.49
CA SER A 35 -5.85 -6.37 -3.36
C SER A 35 -5.20 -6.14 -4.71
N PHE A 36 -4.21 -5.24 -4.73
CA PHE A 36 -3.45 -4.79 -5.90
C PHE A 36 -1.98 -4.74 -5.51
N TRP A 37 -1.09 -5.12 -6.42
CA TRP A 37 0.32 -5.34 -6.10
C TRP A 37 1.23 -4.94 -7.27
N ALA A 38 2.26 -4.18 -6.95
CA ALA A 38 3.45 -3.95 -7.75
C ALA A 38 4.64 -4.56 -6.98
N VAL A 39 5.44 -5.38 -7.64
CA VAL A 39 6.55 -6.10 -7.01
C VAL A 39 7.80 -5.92 -7.84
N SER A 40 8.94 -5.77 -7.18
CA SER A 40 10.23 -5.65 -7.86
C SER A 40 10.48 -6.84 -8.79
N ARG A 41 10.77 -6.50 -10.05
CA ARG A 41 11.11 -7.44 -11.13
C ARG A 41 12.62 -7.60 -11.29
N GLU A 42 13.40 -6.64 -10.82
CA GLU A 42 14.87 -6.66 -10.89
C GLU A 42 15.52 -7.36 -9.71
N ARG A 43 15.03 -7.08 -8.50
CA ARG A 43 15.66 -7.51 -7.25
C ARG A 43 14.67 -8.25 -6.37
N LEU A 44 15.00 -9.49 -6.01
CA LEU A 44 14.18 -10.27 -5.09
C LEU A 44 14.13 -9.60 -3.71
N SER A 45 12.95 -9.61 -3.11
CA SER A 45 12.73 -9.08 -1.75
C SER A 45 13.16 -7.62 -1.56
N TYR A 46 12.96 -6.80 -2.59
CA TYR A 46 13.31 -5.38 -2.59
C TYR A 46 12.07 -4.55 -2.97
N SER A 47 11.88 -3.41 -2.31
CA SER A 47 10.76 -2.50 -2.53
C SER A 47 9.40 -3.23 -2.61
N GLY A 48 8.53 -2.86 -3.56
CA GLY A 48 7.20 -3.41 -3.73
C GLY A 48 6.13 -2.64 -2.95
N VAL A 49 5.02 -2.35 -3.62
CA VAL A 49 3.86 -1.67 -3.04
C VAL A 49 2.59 -2.50 -3.21
N THR A 50 1.68 -2.36 -2.26
CA THR A 50 0.37 -3.01 -2.33
C THR A 50 -0.72 -2.12 -1.77
N THR A 51 -1.93 -2.32 -2.29
CA THR A 51 -3.13 -1.65 -1.84
C THR A 51 -4.23 -2.69 -1.63
N TRP A 52 -4.93 -2.60 -0.50
CA TRP A 52 -6.16 -3.32 -0.24
C TRP A 52 -7.32 -2.33 -0.21
N CYS A 53 -8.42 -2.63 -0.91
CA CYS A 53 -9.63 -1.82 -0.93
C CYS A 53 -10.82 -2.63 -0.43
N ARG A 54 -11.60 -2.06 0.49
CA ARG A 54 -12.84 -2.68 0.99
C ARG A 54 -13.83 -2.89 -0.16
N SER A 55 -14.37 -4.10 -0.28
CA SER A 55 -15.32 -4.48 -1.32
C SER A 55 -16.62 -5.02 -0.70
N PRO A 56 -17.80 -4.67 -1.25
CA PRO A 56 -18.04 -3.70 -2.33
C PRO A 56 -17.97 -2.24 -1.84
N GLY A 57 -17.94 -1.28 -2.77
CA GLY A 57 -18.12 0.16 -2.49
C GLY A 57 -16.86 1.02 -2.52
N TYR A 58 -15.72 0.50 -2.04
CA TYR A 58 -14.43 1.18 -2.11
C TYR A 58 -13.48 0.61 -3.16
N SER A 59 -13.78 -0.56 -3.71
CA SER A 59 -13.02 -1.12 -4.84
C SER A 59 -12.97 -0.13 -6.01
N PRO A 60 -11.80 0.06 -6.64
CA PRO A 60 -11.66 0.95 -7.79
C PRO A 60 -12.25 0.33 -9.06
N LEU A 61 -12.70 1.18 -9.99
CA LEU A 61 -13.19 0.77 -11.30
C LEU A 61 -12.05 0.20 -12.18
N ALA A 62 -10.85 0.73 -12.01
CA ALA A 62 -9.65 0.30 -12.70
C ALA A 62 -8.42 0.46 -11.80
N ALA A 63 -7.42 -0.39 -11.99
CA ALA A 63 -6.12 -0.25 -11.34
C ALA A 63 -5.01 -0.69 -12.27
N GLN A 64 -3.85 -0.03 -12.16
CA GLN A 64 -2.63 -0.33 -12.88
C GLN A 64 -1.45 -0.35 -11.89
N ALA A 65 -0.46 -1.17 -12.21
CA ALA A 65 0.80 -1.25 -11.47
C ALA A 65 1.94 -1.03 -12.46
N ASP A 66 2.99 -0.36 -12.01
CA ASP A 66 4.25 -0.22 -12.75
C ASP A 66 4.02 0.30 -14.19
N CYS A 67 3.25 1.39 -14.31
CA CYS A 67 2.81 1.96 -15.59
C CYS A 67 3.45 3.31 -15.94
N LEU A 68 4.48 3.75 -15.22
CA LEU A 68 5.22 4.98 -15.56
C LEU A 68 6.02 4.77 -16.84
N ALA A 69 6.11 5.77 -17.71
CA ALA A 69 6.89 5.68 -18.96
C ALA A 69 6.68 4.37 -19.79
N GLY A 70 5.47 3.78 -19.75
CA GLY A 70 5.18 2.51 -20.42
C GLY A 70 5.60 1.24 -19.67
N GLY A 71 6.00 1.34 -18.40
CA GLY A 71 6.39 0.24 -17.51
C GLY A 71 7.87 -0.15 -17.57
N ASP A 72 8.70 0.71 -18.16
CA ASP A 72 10.13 0.48 -18.39
C ASP A 72 11.05 1.40 -17.57
N SER A 73 10.50 2.26 -16.72
CA SER A 73 11.33 3.06 -15.82
C SER A 73 11.91 2.19 -14.70
N ASP A 74 13.01 2.66 -14.09
CA ASP A 74 13.61 1.97 -12.94
C ASP A 74 12.59 1.85 -11.79
N LEU A 75 11.71 2.84 -11.60
CA LEU A 75 10.65 2.81 -10.58
C LEU A 75 9.65 1.67 -10.82
N ASP A 76 9.25 1.44 -12.07
CA ASP A 76 8.35 0.35 -12.45
C ASP A 76 9.03 -1.01 -12.34
N ARG A 77 10.32 -1.08 -12.61
CA ARG A 77 11.09 -2.33 -12.48
C ARG A 77 11.32 -2.69 -11.02
N GLU A 78 11.35 -1.70 -10.13
CA GLU A 78 11.43 -1.86 -8.69
C GLU A 78 10.06 -2.09 -8.00
N GLY A 79 8.94 -1.98 -8.71
CA GLY A 79 7.62 -2.24 -8.15
C GLY A 79 7.09 -1.12 -7.25
N ARG A 80 7.33 0.14 -7.63
CA ARG A 80 7.09 1.31 -6.78
C ARG A 80 5.80 2.06 -7.06
N PHE A 81 5.08 1.71 -8.13
CA PHE A 81 3.94 2.51 -8.57
C PHE A 81 2.66 1.67 -8.67
N LEU A 82 1.61 2.16 -8.03
CA LEU A 82 0.27 1.60 -8.14
C LEU A 82 -0.74 2.74 -8.22
N GLU A 83 -1.52 2.73 -9.31
CA GLU A 83 -2.62 3.64 -9.53
C GLU A 83 -3.94 2.89 -9.44
N ALA A 84 -4.90 3.46 -8.72
CA ALA A 84 -6.26 2.94 -8.64
C ALA A 84 -7.25 4.11 -8.82
N LEU A 85 -8.18 3.94 -9.76
CA LEU A 85 -9.17 4.94 -10.15
C LEU A 85 -10.53 4.62 -9.53
N LYS A 86 -11.03 5.51 -8.68
CA LYS A 86 -12.38 5.47 -8.12
C LYS A 86 -13.12 6.75 -8.50
N ASP A 87 -14.06 6.70 -9.43
CA ASP A 87 -14.90 7.83 -9.91
C ASP A 87 -14.25 9.23 -9.84
N LYS A 88 -13.06 9.37 -10.46
CA LYS A 88 -12.17 10.55 -10.47
C LYS A 88 -11.44 10.91 -9.17
N MET A 89 -11.09 9.94 -8.34
CA MET A 89 -9.99 10.05 -7.36
C MET A 89 -8.77 9.33 -7.90
N TYR A 90 -7.68 10.08 -8.09
CA TYR A 90 -6.35 9.56 -8.34
C TYR A 90 -5.62 9.49 -7.02
N ALA A 91 -5.02 8.35 -6.72
CA ALA A 91 -4.22 8.21 -5.52
C ALA A 91 -2.91 7.52 -5.89
N SER A 92 -1.88 8.34 -6.07
CA SER A 92 -0.50 7.96 -6.36
C SER A 92 0.26 7.75 -5.05
N ASP A 93 1.13 6.75 -5.05
CA ASP A 93 2.02 6.43 -3.94
C ASP A 93 3.44 6.85 -4.34
N MET A 94 4.10 7.65 -3.51
CA MET A 94 5.43 8.21 -3.78
C MET A 94 6.30 8.00 -2.55
N HIS A 95 7.43 7.31 -2.73
CA HIS A 95 8.33 6.93 -1.64
C HIS A 95 9.68 7.63 -1.77
N PRO A 96 9.97 8.67 -0.97
CA PRO A 96 11.32 9.16 -0.76
C PRO A 96 11.88 8.64 0.58
N SER A 97 12.94 7.84 0.55
CA SER A 97 13.72 7.58 1.78
C SER A 97 14.39 8.87 2.24
N LEU A 98 14.57 9.09 3.56
CA LEU A 98 15.79 9.64 4.20
C LEU A 98 15.57 10.11 5.66
N GLY A 99 16.71 10.22 6.36
CA GLY A 99 16.90 10.99 7.58
C GLY A 99 17.14 12.50 7.35
N SER A 100 17.80 13.17 8.30
CA SER A 100 17.69 14.63 8.57
C SER A 100 17.77 15.56 7.35
N HIS A 101 16.68 16.30 7.12
CA HIS A 101 16.32 17.00 5.89
C HIS A 101 17.29 18.08 5.35
N ALA A 102 18.18 18.68 6.15
CA ALA A 102 19.04 19.78 5.68
C ALA A 102 20.38 19.31 5.04
N ALA A 103 20.78 18.07 5.30
CA ALA A 103 22.03 17.50 4.77
C ALA A 103 21.80 16.35 3.77
N ALA A 104 20.57 15.86 3.67
CA ALA A 104 20.22 14.64 2.95
C ALA A 104 19.70 14.87 1.51
N TYR A 105 19.19 16.07 1.21
CA TYR A 105 18.60 16.38 -0.10
C TYR A 105 19.27 17.59 -0.72
N SER A 106 19.51 17.52 -2.03
CA SER A 106 19.91 18.66 -2.83
C SER A 106 18.81 19.72 -2.86
N ALA A 107 19.20 20.97 -3.14
CA ALA A 107 18.24 22.06 -3.33
C ALA A 107 17.23 21.73 -4.45
N ALA A 108 17.67 21.03 -5.50
CA ALA A 108 16.84 20.62 -6.62
C ALA A 108 15.75 19.61 -6.21
N GLU A 109 16.08 18.61 -5.39
CA GLU A 109 15.09 17.65 -4.87
C GLU A 109 14.07 18.34 -3.97
N LEU A 110 14.53 19.24 -3.10
CA LEU A 110 13.62 20.01 -2.25
C LEU A 110 12.69 20.91 -3.07
N ASP A 111 13.20 21.56 -4.11
CA ASP A 111 12.39 22.40 -5.00
C ASP A 111 11.37 21.58 -5.79
N TRP A 112 11.75 20.40 -6.27
CA TRP A 112 10.83 19.48 -6.93
C TRP A 112 9.68 19.05 -6.00
N VAL A 113 9.99 18.67 -4.75
CA VAL A 113 8.97 18.34 -3.75
C VAL A 113 8.06 19.54 -3.50
N ARG A 114 8.61 20.75 -3.34
CA ARG A 114 7.82 21.98 -3.15
C ARG A 114 6.89 22.26 -4.33
N CYS A 115 7.33 21.99 -5.56
CA CYS A 115 6.51 22.16 -6.75
C CYS A 115 5.32 21.19 -6.73
N ILE A 116 5.55 19.90 -6.49
CA ILE A 116 4.46 18.92 -6.42
C ILE A 116 3.48 19.26 -5.30
N MET A 117 3.96 19.63 -4.11
CA MET A 117 3.10 19.97 -2.98
C MET A 117 2.28 21.24 -3.18
N ARG A 118 2.64 22.09 -4.16
CA ARG A 118 1.84 23.26 -4.54
C ARG A 118 0.57 22.83 -5.28
N ASP A 119 0.70 21.85 -6.16
CA ASP A 119 -0.40 21.35 -6.97
C ASP A 119 -1.21 20.27 -6.23
N PHE A 120 -0.54 19.52 -5.35
CA PHE A 120 -1.12 18.46 -4.54
C PHE A 120 -0.82 18.69 -3.05
N PRO A 121 -1.65 19.48 -2.35
CA PRO A 121 -1.44 19.79 -0.94
C PRO A 121 -1.36 18.55 -0.06
N ASP A 122 -0.47 18.61 0.93
CA ASP A 122 -0.29 17.60 1.96
C ASP A 122 -1.44 17.64 2.99
N ALA A 123 -2.19 16.54 3.08
CA ALA A 123 -3.36 16.41 3.95
C ALA A 123 -3.02 16.63 5.42
N TRP A 124 -1.89 16.09 5.90
CA TRP A 124 -1.50 16.18 7.30
C TRP A 124 -1.16 17.62 7.67
N ARG A 125 -0.33 18.29 6.85
CA ARG A 125 0.05 19.69 7.10
C ARG A 125 -1.15 20.64 7.00
N SER A 126 -2.13 20.32 6.15
CA SER A 126 -3.37 21.10 6.03
C SER A 126 -4.20 21.08 7.32
N LYS A 127 -4.18 19.98 8.08
CA LYS A 127 -4.86 19.88 9.39
C LYS A 127 -4.00 20.33 10.56
N HIS A 128 -2.69 20.23 10.44
CA HIS A 128 -1.73 20.51 11.50
C HIS A 128 -0.70 21.58 11.09
N PRO A 129 -1.11 22.81 10.73
CA PRO A 129 -0.23 23.80 10.09
C PRO A 129 0.93 24.24 10.99
N ALA A 130 0.68 24.38 12.30
CA ALA A 130 1.67 24.84 13.28
C ALA A 130 2.38 23.70 14.04
N ALA A 131 2.00 22.44 13.82
CA ALA A 131 2.57 21.33 14.56
C ALA A 131 4.04 21.08 14.18
N THR A 132 4.87 20.92 15.20
CA THR A 132 6.29 20.54 15.09
C THR A 132 6.51 19.18 15.74
N ASP A 133 7.68 18.58 15.48
CA ASP A 133 8.11 17.34 16.14
C ASP A 133 7.16 16.14 15.93
N CYS A 134 6.40 16.17 14.83
CA CYS A 134 5.58 15.05 14.35
C CYS A 134 6.29 14.37 13.18
N PHE A 135 6.71 13.13 13.39
CA PHE A 135 7.54 12.37 12.47
C PHE A 135 6.85 11.08 12.08
N THR A 136 7.20 10.53 10.93
CA THR A 136 6.67 9.24 10.44
C THR A 136 7.74 8.16 10.40
N VAL A 137 9.03 8.51 10.50
CA VAL A 137 10.13 7.54 10.52
C VAL A 137 11.15 7.89 11.60
N TRP A 138 11.75 6.86 12.21
CA TRP A 138 12.83 6.98 13.19
C TRP A 138 13.88 5.89 12.96
N GLU A 139 15.16 6.28 13.01
CA GLU A 139 16.27 5.33 12.90
C GLU A 139 16.29 4.34 14.07
N GLU A 140 16.20 3.04 13.76
CA GLU A 140 16.16 1.99 14.77
C GLU A 140 17.52 1.82 15.46
N ARG A 141 18.63 1.94 14.72
CA ARG A 141 19.99 1.68 15.26
C ARG A 141 20.37 2.60 16.40
N THR A 142 19.82 3.80 16.42
CA THR A 142 20.06 4.82 17.45
C THR A 142 18.91 4.91 18.46
N SER A 143 17.89 4.04 18.34
CA SER A 143 16.67 4.10 19.15
C SER A 143 16.00 5.47 19.10
N ALA A 144 16.04 6.13 17.94
CA ALA A 144 15.66 7.53 17.79
C ALA A 144 14.20 7.81 18.16
N ARG A 145 13.33 6.80 18.03
CA ARG A 145 11.91 6.88 18.42
C ARG A 145 11.72 7.21 19.90
N ALA A 146 12.59 6.73 20.79
CA ALA A 146 12.51 7.00 22.23
C ALA A 146 12.74 8.48 22.58
N PHE A 147 13.48 9.20 21.74
CA PHE A 147 13.80 10.61 21.91
C PHE A 147 13.02 11.51 20.94
N ASN A 148 12.06 10.93 20.20
CA ASN A 148 11.33 11.58 19.12
C ASN A 148 12.25 12.28 18.09
N ALA A 149 13.41 11.71 17.79
CA ALA A 149 14.35 12.25 16.80
C ALA A 149 14.07 11.62 15.43
N GLY A 150 13.07 12.14 14.72
CA GLY A 150 12.59 11.53 13.47
C GLY A 150 12.61 12.46 12.26
N CYS A 151 12.04 11.96 11.17
CA CYS A 151 11.73 12.72 9.96
C CYS A 151 10.29 12.43 9.52
N ARG A 152 9.68 13.32 8.73
CA ARG A 152 8.33 13.12 8.19
C ARG A 152 8.40 13.01 6.67
N ILE A 153 8.40 11.78 6.20
CA ILE A 153 8.61 11.45 4.77
C ILE A 153 7.43 10.70 4.15
N ASP A 154 6.49 10.23 4.97
CA ASP A 154 5.27 9.58 4.52
C ASP A 154 4.18 10.65 4.38
N LEU A 155 3.78 10.92 3.13
CA LEU A 155 2.88 12.02 2.78
C LEU A 155 1.61 11.48 2.12
N ILE A 156 0.47 12.08 2.46
CA ILE A 156 -0.77 11.89 1.69
C ILE A 156 -1.04 13.19 0.95
N LEU A 157 -0.73 13.20 -0.33
CA LEU A 157 -0.96 14.35 -1.20
C LEU A 157 -2.33 14.22 -1.86
N LEU A 158 -3.10 15.31 -1.87
CA LEU A 158 -4.47 15.31 -2.35
C LEU A 158 -4.63 16.25 -3.54
N SER A 159 -5.52 15.92 -4.45
CA SER A 159 -6.09 16.94 -5.34
C SER A 159 -6.74 18.03 -4.49
N PRO A 160 -6.57 19.33 -4.81
CA PRO A 160 -7.09 20.43 -4.00
C PRO A 160 -8.60 20.34 -3.71
N GLU A 161 -9.37 19.75 -4.61
CA GLU A 161 -10.82 19.57 -4.51
C GLU A 161 -11.24 18.59 -3.39
N LEU A 162 -10.33 17.72 -2.94
CA LEU A 162 -10.57 16.79 -1.83
C LEU A 162 -10.27 17.41 -0.47
N LEU A 163 -9.54 18.54 -0.39
CA LEU A 163 -9.20 19.18 0.89
C LEU A 163 -10.44 19.49 1.76
N PRO A 164 -11.56 20.00 1.22
CA PRO A 164 -12.76 20.26 2.03
C PRO A 164 -13.38 19.00 2.66
N GLN A 165 -13.13 17.82 2.06
CA GLN A 165 -13.64 16.53 2.56
C GLN A 165 -12.72 15.92 3.63
N VAL A 166 -11.53 16.48 3.88
CA VAL A 166 -10.63 15.96 4.91
C VAL A 166 -11.24 16.23 6.28
N LEU A 167 -11.58 15.17 7.02
CA LEU A 167 -12.04 15.26 8.40
C LEU A 167 -10.85 15.30 9.36
N ALA A 168 -9.99 14.30 9.28
CA ALA A 168 -8.79 14.14 10.09
C ALA A 168 -7.63 13.57 9.26
N CYS A 169 -6.40 13.85 9.66
CA CYS A 169 -5.22 13.23 9.09
C CYS A 169 -4.17 13.11 10.20
N ASP A 170 -3.89 11.88 10.64
CA ASP A 170 -3.14 11.62 11.87
C ASP A 170 -1.96 10.68 11.62
N ILE A 171 -0.88 10.88 12.37
CA ILE A 171 0.25 9.96 12.40
C ILE A 171 0.06 9.02 13.59
N VAL A 172 -0.08 7.73 13.32
CA VAL A 172 -0.42 6.73 14.33
C VAL A 172 0.85 6.15 14.95
N THR A 173 1.28 6.73 16.06
CA THR A 173 2.53 6.32 16.74
C THR A 173 2.33 5.23 17.80
N ASP A 174 1.10 5.01 18.27
CA ASP A 174 0.71 3.93 19.20
C ASP A 174 0.54 2.59 18.45
N VAL A 175 1.61 2.18 17.77
CA VAL A 175 1.74 0.87 17.12
C VAL A 175 2.96 0.15 17.69
N PRO A 176 2.96 -1.18 17.77
CA PRO A 176 4.12 -1.92 18.25
C PRO A 176 5.40 -1.52 17.47
N PRO A 177 6.47 -1.05 18.14
CA PRO A 177 7.66 -0.53 17.46
C PRO A 177 8.38 -1.54 16.57
N LYS A 178 8.09 -2.85 16.74
CA LYS A 178 8.68 -3.93 15.97
C LYS A 178 8.00 -4.18 14.62
N TRP A 179 6.91 -3.47 14.31
CA TRP A 179 6.19 -3.64 13.05
C TRP A 179 6.88 -2.92 11.90
N SER A 180 7.37 -1.71 12.14
CA SER A 180 8.18 -0.92 11.22
C SER A 180 8.83 0.24 11.99
N ASP A 181 9.96 0.69 11.47
CA ASP A 181 10.58 1.98 11.75
C ASP A 181 9.67 3.16 11.42
N HIS A 182 8.72 2.98 10.50
CA HIS A 182 7.70 3.96 10.15
C HIS A 182 6.46 3.92 11.05
N ALA A 183 5.68 5.00 11.03
CA ALA A 183 4.35 5.11 11.61
C ALA A 183 3.32 5.28 10.49
N PRO A 184 2.16 4.59 10.56
CA PRO A 184 1.08 4.78 9.61
C PRO A 184 0.57 6.23 9.61
N VAL A 185 0.21 6.73 8.43
CA VAL A 185 -0.54 7.97 8.27
C VAL A 185 -1.98 7.62 7.91
N LEU A 186 -2.92 8.04 8.74
CA LEU A 186 -4.35 7.75 8.59
C LEU A 186 -5.05 9.01 8.09
N LEU A 187 -5.75 8.91 6.96
CA LEU A 187 -6.60 9.96 6.43
C LEU A 187 -8.07 9.55 6.57
N GLU A 188 -8.88 10.44 7.16
CA GLU A 188 -10.32 10.32 7.22
C GLU A 188 -10.97 11.35 6.30
N LEU A 189 -11.86 10.88 5.43
CA LEU A 189 -12.60 11.70 4.47
C LEU A 189 -14.11 11.63 4.75
N SER A 190 -14.81 12.75 4.61
CA SER A 190 -16.27 12.79 4.54
C SER A 190 -16.76 12.58 3.11
N ASP A 191 -18.04 12.23 2.97
CA ASP A 191 -18.78 12.34 1.71
C ASP A 191 -18.18 11.59 0.52
N VAL A 192 -17.35 10.56 0.77
CA VAL A 192 -16.76 9.74 -0.29
C VAL A 192 -17.87 8.87 -0.89
N PRO A 193 -18.25 9.08 -2.16
CA PRO A 193 -19.30 8.28 -2.78
C PRO A 193 -18.87 6.81 -2.86
N LEU A 194 -19.79 5.92 -2.51
CA LEU A 194 -19.61 4.49 -2.69
C LEU A 194 -19.98 4.11 -4.12
N LEU A 195 -19.11 3.31 -4.74
CA LEU A 195 -19.41 2.74 -6.04
C LEU A 195 -20.45 1.63 -5.90
N GLN A 196 -21.32 1.52 -6.91
CA GLN A 196 -22.19 0.35 -7.01
C GLN A 196 -21.33 -0.91 -7.19
N PRO A 197 -21.76 -2.06 -6.65
CA PRO A 197 -21.06 -3.32 -6.85
C PRO A 197 -20.79 -3.58 -8.33
N HIS A 198 -19.54 -3.84 -8.67
CA HIS A 198 -19.09 -4.13 -10.03
C HIS A 198 -18.15 -5.33 -10.03
N ALA A 199 -17.81 -5.84 -11.22
CA ALA A 199 -16.83 -6.90 -11.35
C ALA A 199 -15.45 -6.42 -10.85
N PRO A 200 -14.68 -7.26 -10.12
CA PRO A 200 -13.32 -6.90 -9.70
C PRO A 200 -12.45 -6.53 -10.89
N CYS A 201 -11.54 -5.57 -10.70
CA CYS A 201 -10.69 -5.14 -11.79
C CYS A 201 -9.70 -6.24 -12.21
N ALA A 202 -9.21 -6.17 -13.45
CA ALA A 202 -8.32 -7.18 -14.02
C ALA A 202 -7.04 -7.38 -13.19
N LEU A 203 -6.45 -6.30 -12.66
CA LEU A 203 -5.24 -6.37 -11.85
C LEU A 203 -5.47 -7.14 -10.55
N SER A 204 -6.60 -6.92 -9.86
CA SER A 204 -6.93 -7.69 -8.65
C SER A 204 -7.16 -9.17 -8.97
N SER A 205 -7.91 -9.43 -10.04
CA SER A 205 -8.27 -10.80 -10.45
C SER A 205 -7.09 -11.61 -11.01
N SER A 206 -6.05 -10.95 -11.52
CA SER A 206 -4.91 -11.59 -12.20
C SER A 206 -4.20 -12.66 -11.36
N ARG A 207 -4.20 -12.51 -10.03
CA ARG A 207 -3.54 -13.43 -9.10
C ARG A 207 -4.46 -14.53 -8.57
N MET A 208 -5.78 -14.37 -8.71
CA MET A 208 -6.76 -15.35 -8.23
C MET A 208 -6.59 -16.76 -8.82
N PRO A 209 -6.23 -16.96 -10.11
CA PRO A 209 -5.97 -18.30 -10.66
C PRO A 209 -4.92 -19.09 -9.89
N ARG A 210 -3.89 -18.42 -9.37
CA ARG A 210 -2.82 -19.06 -8.58
C ARG A 210 -3.34 -19.60 -7.25
N PHE A 211 -4.29 -18.90 -6.63
CA PHE A 211 -4.84 -19.25 -5.32
C PHE A 211 -6.09 -20.15 -5.40
N SER A 212 -6.75 -20.20 -6.56
CA SER A 212 -7.87 -21.12 -6.82
C SER A 212 -7.39 -22.53 -7.18
N GLN A 213 -6.17 -22.67 -7.72
CA GLN A 213 -5.58 -23.96 -8.09
C GLN A 213 -4.87 -24.71 -6.95
N GLN A 214 -4.79 -24.14 -5.73
CA GLN A 214 -4.26 -24.88 -4.58
C GLN A 214 -5.21 -26.05 -4.23
N ARG A 215 -4.84 -27.25 -4.69
CA ARG A 215 -5.56 -28.49 -4.36
C ARG A 215 -5.60 -28.63 -2.84
N SER A 216 -6.80 -28.77 -2.28
CA SER A 216 -6.93 -29.11 -0.86
C SER A 216 -6.18 -30.41 -0.56
N ILE A 217 -5.68 -30.59 0.67
CA ILE A 217 -5.09 -31.86 1.12
C ILE A 217 -6.07 -33.04 0.87
N ALA A 218 -7.37 -32.78 0.98
CA ALA A 218 -8.41 -33.76 0.66
C ALA A 218 -8.40 -34.15 -0.84
N THR A 219 -8.26 -33.18 -1.75
CA THR A 219 -8.15 -33.41 -3.19
C THR A 219 -6.87 -34.17 -3.55
N MET A 220 -5.74 -33.87 -2.88
CA MET A 220 -4.47 -34.59 -3.07
C MET A 220 -4.51 -36.03 -2.53
N ARG A 221 -5.15 -36.26 -1.36
CA ARG A 221 -5.37 -37.62 -0.82
C ARG A 221 -6.25 -38.47 -1.73
N ASN A 222 -7.28 -37.88 -2.34
CA ASN A 222 -8.17 -38.58 -3.27
C ASN A 222 -7.46 -38.94 -4.60
N HIS A 223 -6.54 -38.09 -5.07
CA HIS A 223 -5.73 -38.39 -6.24
C HIS A 223 -4.77 -39.58 -6.00
N ARG A 224 -4.11 -39.64 -4.84
CA ARG A 224 -3.25 -40.77 -4.45
C ARG A 224 -4.02 -42.10 -4.29
N LYS A 225 -5.27 -42.06 -3.80
CA LYS A 225 -6.13 -43.25 -3.74
C LYS A 225 -6.52 -43.77 -5.14
N ARG A 226 -6.73 -42.88 -6.11
CA ARG A 226 -6.99 -43.24 -7.51
C ARG A 226 -5.77 -43.84 -8.21
N GLU A 227 -4.57 -43.34 -7.94
CA GLU A 227 -3.32 -43.89 -8.50
C GLU A 227 -2.97 -45.26 -7.91
N ARG A 228 -3.19 -45.47 -6.59
CA ARG A 228 -3.05 -46.79 -5.96
C ARG A 228 -4.02 -47.85 -6.49
N LYS A 229 -5.20 -47.45 -7.00
CA LYS A 229 -6.13 -48.37 -7.66
C LYS A 229 -5.73 -48.73 -9.10
N ARG A 230 -4.82 -47.97 -9.72
CA ARG A 230 -4.33 -48.24 -11.09
C ARG A 230 -3.20 -49.27 -11.13
N PHE A 231 -2.52 -49.50 -10.02
CA PHE A 231 -1.51 -50.54 -9.89
C PHE A 231 -1.87 -51.44 -8.69
N PRO A 232 -2.53 -52.59 -8.91
CA PRO A 232 -2.69 -53.57 -7.85
C PRO A 232 -1.30 -54.05 -7.42
N SER A 233 -1.06 -54.09 -6.12
CA SER A 233 0.15 -54.69 -5.54
C SER A 233 0.29 -56.13 -6.03
N ARG A 234 1.45 -56.45 -6.61
CA ARG A 234 1.89 -57.84 -6.79
C ARG A 234 2.10 -58.50 -5.43
#